data_AF-X7EAI8-F1
#
_entry.id   AF-X7EAI8-F1
#
_cell.length_a   1.000
_cell.length_b   1.000
_cell.length_c   1.000
_cell.angle_alpha   90.00
_cell.angle_beta   90.00
_cell.angle_gamma   90.00
#
_symmetry.space_group_name_H-M   'P 1'
#
loop_
_entity.id
_entity.type
_entity.pdbx_description
1 polymer ?
#
loop_
_entity_poly.entity_id
_entity_poly.type
_entity_poly.pdbx_seq_one_letter_code
_entity_poly.pdbx_strand_id
1 'polypeptide(L)'
;MITIGHALLSPPTSVGRALVSIVLTAGFYVLAHAVTAGVVTPLQSYIFPEATVFASLLYLPHGVRVVSAWLFRWTALPGLILGAALSEWLFTDPATLQNLIPVIILSILIGAISAPLVFESLRQLGAPAYAKPGSPIDWRALYTVGIVSSLLNSVGQMFVFDSMVSPAGAMLILSIYTIGDIFGFLAVKNILLWIHKLVSR
;
A
#
# COMPACT_ATOMS: atom_id res chain seq x y z
N MET A 1 7.43 32.64 -16.38
CA MET A 1 6.70 32.20 -15.18
C MET A 1 5.58 31.28 -15.62
N ILE A 2 5.84 29.96 -15.67
CA ILE A 2 4.86 28.96 -16.12
C ILE A 2 4.22 28.34 -14.88
N THR A 3 2.92 28.54 -14.78
CA THR A 3 2.05 28.18 -13.66
C THR A 3 1.72 26.69 -13.67
N ILE A 4 2.64 25.85 -13.18
CA ILE A 4 2.37 24.41 -12.97
C ILE A 4 1.62 24.17 -11.64
N GLY A 5 1.65 25.13 -10.71
CA GLY A 5 1.08 24.98 -9.36
C GLY A 5 -0.44 25.05 -9.25
N HIS A 6 -1.16 25.62 -10.23
CA HIS A 6 -2.58 25.92 -10.08
C HIS A 6 -3.52 24.74 -10.43
N ALA A 7 -3.02 23.73 -11.15
CA ALA A 7 -3.81 22.55 -11.54
C ALA A 7 -3.91 21.50 -10.41
N LEU A 8 -3.03 21.56 -9.40
CA LEU A 8 -2.93 20.57 -8.32
C LEU A 8 -3.71 20.94 -7.05
N LEU A 9 -4.38 22.11 -7.03
CA LEU A 9 -4.89 22.75 -5.81
C LEU A 9 -6.40 23.01 -5.73
N SER A 10 -7.21 22.61 -6.71
CA SER A 10 -8.67 22.82 -6.68
C SER A 10 -9.43 21.63 -6.05
N PRO A 11 -10.49 21.86 -5.23
CA PRO A 11 -11.29 20.79 -4.63
C PRO A 11 -11.99 19.93 -5.72
N PRO A 12 -12.37 18.68 -5.41
CA PRO A 12 -12.56 17.61 -6.42
C PRO A 12 -13.75 17.97 -7.31
N THR A 13 -13.67 17.91 -8.65
CA THR A 13 -14.39 16.88 -9.45
C THR A 13 -14.15 17.05 -10.97
N SER A 14 -12.95 16.79 -11.49
CA SER A 14 -12.84 16.47 -12.93
C SER A 14 -12.57 14.97 -13.04
N VAL A 15 -13.47 14.23 -13.68
CA VAL A 15 -13.33 12.78 -13.95
C VAL A 15 -11.91 12.43 -14.41
N GLY A 16 -11.30 13.28 -15.25
CA GLY A 16 -9.90 13.11 -15.69
C GLY A 16 -8.87 13.03 -14.55
N ARG A 17 -8.96 13.87 -13.51
CA ARG A 17 -8.04 13.79 -12.35
C ARG A 17 -8.23 12.50 -11.56
N ALA A 18 -9.47 12.05 -11.39
CA ALA A 18 -9.76 10.79 -10.71
C ALA A 18 -9.21 9.59 -11.50
N LEU A 19 -9.39 9.58 -12.83
CA LEU A 19 -8.82 8.56 -13.71
C LEU A 19 -7.29 8.53 -13.64
N VAL A 20 -6.64 9.68 -13.65
CA VAL A 20 -5.18 9.76 -13.48
C VAL A 20 -4.74 9.18 -12.13
N SER A 21 -5.40 9.54 -11.02
CA SER A 21 -5.10 8.95 -9.70
C SER A 21 -5.23 7.43 -9.71
N ILE A 22 -6.28 6.89 -10.33
CA ILE A 22 -6.55 5.45 -10.41
C ILE A 22 -5.45 4.75 -11.22
N VAL A 23 -5.14 5.25 -12.42
CA VAL A 23 -4.14 4.65 -13.31
C VAL A 23 -2.75 4.69 -12.68
N LEU A 24 -2.34 5.84 -12.14
CA LEU A 24 -1.05 5.97 -11.48
C LEU A 24 -0.95 5.03 -10.27
N THR A 25 -1.98 5.01 -9.42
CA THR A 25 -1.99 4.16 -8.23
C THR A 25 -1.93 2.68 -8.60
N ALA A 26 -2.74 2.23 -9.56
CA ALA A 26 -2.73 0.85 -10.01
C ALA A 26 -1.37 0.47 -10.62
N GLY A 27 -0.81 1.31 -11.48
CA GLY A 27 0.48 1.08 -12.12
C GLY A 27 1.63 0.99 -11.12
N PHE A 28 1.73 1.92 -10.16
CA PHE A 28 2.74 1.86 -9.11
C PHE A 28 2.55 0.66 -8.19
N TYR A 29 1.31 0.28 -7.90
CA TYR A 29 1.02 -0.90 -7.10
C TYR A 29 1.52 -2.17 -7.80
N VAL A 30 1.15 -2.36 -9.08
CA VAL A 30 1.57 -3.51 -9.88
C VAL A 30 3.09 -3.56 -9.99
N LEU A 31 3.76 -2.42 -10.23
CA LEU A 31 5.21 -2.36 -10.27
C LEU A 31 5.86 -2.74 -8.92
N ALA A 32 5.35 -2.18 -7.82
CA ALA A 32 5.85 -2.50 -6.48
C ALA A 32 5.64 -3.98 -6.14
N HIS A 33 4.51 -4.55 -6.53
CA HIS A 33 4.22 -5.96 -6.34
C HIS A 33 5.11 -6.84 -7.22
N ALA A 34 5.32 -6.48 -8.49
CA ALA A 34 6.22 -7.19 -9.41
C ALA A 34 7.65 -7.26 -8.87
N VAL A 35 8.17 -6.16 -8.31
CA VAL A 35 9.49 -6.14 -7.66
C VAL A 35 9.48 -7.02 -6.40
N THR A 36 8.40 -6.98 -5.62
CA THR A 36 8.27 -7.82 -4.44
C THR A 36 8.27 -9.31 -4.82
N ALA A 37 7.42 -9.72 -5.76
CA ALA A 37 7.28 -11.10 -6.21
C ALA A 37 8.50 -11.62 -7.00
N GLY A 38 9.12 -10.79 -7.84
CA GLY A 38 10.20 -11.19 -8.73
C GLY A 38 11.61 -11.05 -8.14
N VAL A 39 11.79 -10.23 -7.10
CA VAL A 39 13.11 -9.96 -6.49
C VAL A 39 13.10 -10.23 -5.00
N VAL A 40 12.20 -9.59 -4.25
CA VAL A 40 12.23 -9.66 -2.78
C VAL A 40 11.90 -11.07 -2.29
N THR A 41 10.79 -11.65 -2.74
CA THR A 41 10.32 -12.97 -2.30
C THR A 41 11.35 -14.06 -2.65
N PRO A 42 11.89 -14.16 -3.88
CA PRO A 42 12.92 -15.14 -4.20
C PRO A 42 14.16 -15.00 -3.32
N LEU A 43 14.66 -13.77 -3.11
CA LEU A 43 15.81 -13.53 -2.23
C LEU A 43 15.52 -13.92 -0.78
N GLN A 44 14.32 -13.59 -0.28
CA GLN A 44 13.89 -14.00 1.06
C GLN A 44 13.79 -15.52 1.17
N SER A 45 13.31 -16.24 0.15
CA SER A 45 13.19 -17.71 0.18
C SER A 45 14.55 -18.39 0.34
N TYR A 46 15.64 -17.80 -0.17
CA TYR A 46 16.99 -18.33 0.03
C TYR A 46 17.53 -18.16 1.46
N ILE A 47 17.09 -17.13 2.19
CA ILE A 47 17.66 -16.76 3.50
C ILE A 47 16.72 -17.16 4.65
N PHE A 48 15.41 -17.00 4.46
CA PHE A 48 14.34 -17.22 5.44
C PHE A 48 13.13 -17.93 4.80
N PRO A 49 13.27 -19.20 4.38
CA PRO A 49 12.22 -19.92 3.65
C PRO A 49 10.90 -19.98 4.42
N GLU A 50 10.94 -20.20 5.73
CA GLU A 50 9.72 -20.32 6.56
C GLU A 50 8.93 -19.01 6.68
N ALA A 51 9.57 -17.86 6.50
CA ALA A 51 8.88 -16.58 6.50
C ALA A 51 8.10 -16.34 5.19
N THR A 52 8.57 -16.89 4.07
CA THR A 52 7.98 -16.65 2.74
C THR A 52 6.62 -17.31 2.54
N VAL A 53 6.27 -18.29 3.37
CA VAL A 53 4.98 -18.98 3.33
C VAL A 53 3.81 -18.03 3.59
N PHE A 54 4.02 -17.01 4.43
CA PHE A 54 2.95 -16.12 4.88
C PHE A 54 3.02 -14.74 4.24
N ALA A 55 4.21 -14.15 4.12
CA ALA A 55 4.37 -12.80 3.54
C ALA A 55 5.84 -12.44 3.26
N SER A 56 6.01 -11.33 2.54
CA SER A 56 7.33 -10.71 2.33
C SER A 56 7.68 -9.75 3.47
N LEU A 57 8.90 -9.85 4.00
CA LEU A 57 9.50 -8.94 4.98
C LEU A 57 9.86 -7.56 4.38
N LEU A 58 9.71 -7.39 3.07
CA LEU A 58 9.77 -6.09 2.41
C LEU A 58 8.61 -6.02 1.39
N TYR A 59 7.43 -5.66 1.88
CA TYR A 59 6.22 -5.59 1.06
C TYR A 59 6.01 -4.16 0.54
N LEU A 60 6.65 -3.84 -0.59
CA LEU A 60 6.60 -2.52 -1.23
C LEU A 60 5.19 -2.00 -1.51
N PRO A 61 4.18 -2.83 -1.86
CA PRO A 61 2.83 -2.33 -2.13
C PRO A 61 2.20 -1.58 -0.95
N HIS A 62 2.58 -1.87 0.29
CA HIS A 62 2.12 -1.08 1.44
C HIS A 62 2.54 0.38 1.37
N GLY A 63 3.80 0.63 0.98
CA GLY A 63 4.28 1.99 0.77
C GLY A 63 3.48 2.73 -0.30
N VAL A 64 3.07 2.04 -1.37
CA VAL A 64 2.18 2.60 -2.40
C VAL A 64 0.80 2.92 -1.83
N ARG A 65 0.21 2.03 -1.01
CA ARG A 65 -1.08 2.31 -0.34
C ARG A 65 -1.03 3.61 0.46
N VAL A 66 0.02 3.77 1.27
CA VAL A 66 0.20 4.96 2.12
C VAL A 66 0.42 6.22 1.28
N VAL A 67 1.35 6.19 0.32
CA VAL A 67 1.68 7.37 -0.50
C VAL A 67 0.54 7.76 -1.44
N SER A 68 -0.13 6.80 -2.07
CA SER A 68 -1.27 7.08 -2.95
C SER A 68 -2.46 7.62 -2.16
N ALA A 69 -2.79 7.05 -1.00
CA ALA A 69 -3.84 7.59 -0.14
C ALA A 69 -3.49 9.00 0.38
N TRP A 70 -2.22 9.25 0.69
CA TRP A 70 -1.72 10.56 1.09
C TRP A 70 -1.91 11.63 0.01
N LEU A 71 -1.59 11.30 -1.26
CA LEU A 71 -1.66 12.22 -2.40
C LEU A 71 -3.08 12.36 -2.96
N PHE A 72 -3.79 11.25 -3.16
CA PHE A 72 -5.03 11.19 -3.95
C PHE A 72 -6.28 10.95 -3.10
N ARG A 73 -6.15 10.82 -1.78
CA ARG A 73 -7.26 10.56 -0.84
C ARG A 73 -8.09 9.36 -1.30
N TRP A 74 -9.42 9.44 -1.19
CA TRP A 74 -10.36 8.40 -1.62
C TRP A 74 -10.28 8.02 -3.11
N THR A 75 -9.74 8.89 -3.99
CA THR A 75 -9.57 8.52 -5.41
C THR A 75 -8.43 7.51 -5.63
N ALA A 76 -7.57 7.27 -4.64
CA ALA A 76 -6.59 6.19 -4.67
C ALA A 76 -7.26 4.81 -4.55
N LEU A 77 -8.36 4.70 -3.81
CA LEU A 77 -8.93 3.41 -3.40
C LEU A 77 -9.28 2.50 -4.59
N PRO A 78 -9.98 2.96 -5.65
CA PRO A 78 -10.24 2.11 -6.82
C PRO A 78 -8.94 1.69 -7.53
N GLY A 79 -7.92 2.56 -7.56
CA GLY A 79 -6.61 2.24 -8.11
C GLY A 79 -5.85 1.21 -7.29
N LEU A 80 -5.96 1.25 -5.95
CA LEU A 80 -5.36 0.25 -5.06
C LEU A 80 -6.03 -1.12 -5.25
N ILE A 81 -7.36 -1.16 -5.34
CA ILE A 81 -8.12 -2.39 -5.59
C ILE A 81 -7.74 -2.97 -6.96
N LEU A 82 -7.77 -2.14 -8.00
CA LEU A 82 -7.43 -2.56 -9.36
C LEU A 82 -5.98 -3.05 -9.44
N GLY A 83 -5.03 -2.29 -8.88
CA GLY A 83 -3.61 -2.64 -8.87
C GLY A 83 -3.35 -3.95 -8.13
N ALA A 84 -4.02 -4.16 -6.99
CA ALA A 84 -3.91 -5.40 -6.24
C ALA A 84 -4.52 -6.59 -6.98
N ALA A 85 -5.72 -6.43 -7.55
CA ALA A 85 -6.36 -7.48 -8.35
C ALA A 85 -5.52 -7.87 -9.59
N LEU A 86 -4.96 -6.89 -10.30
CA LEU A 86 -4.05 -7.15 -11.41
C LEU A 86 -2.77 -7.82 -10.95
N SER A 87 -2.25 -7.46 -9.78
CA SER A 87 -1.05 -8.10 -9.23
C SER A 87 -1.30 -9.58 -8.93
N GLU A 88 -2.39 -9.90 -8.27
CA GLU A 88 -2.78 -11.28 -8.01
C GLU A 88 -3.00 -12.06 -9.31
N TRP A 89 -3.65 -11.45 -10.30
CA TRP A 89 -3.85 -12.09 -11.60
C TRP A 89 -2.54 -12.36 -12.37
N LEU A 90 -1.53 -11.50 -12.24
CA LEU A 90 -0.27 -11.59 -12.97
C LEU A 90 0.79 -12.45 -12.26
N PHE A 91 0.81 -12.45 -10.93
CA PHE A 91 1.93 -12.98 -10.13
C PHE A 91 1.56 -14.13 -9.21
N THR A 92 0.27 -14.44 -9.04
CA THR A 92 -0.19 -15.62 -8.28
C THR A 92 -0.43 -16.78 -9.24
N ASP A 93 -0.01 -17.99 -8.87
CA ASP A 93 -0.19 -19.15 -9.74
C ASP A 93 -1.69 -19.43 -9.99
N PRO A 94 -2.08 -19.90 -11.20
CA PRO A 94 -3.48 -20.03 -11.56
C PRO A 94 -4.30 -20.95 -10.64
N ALA A 95 -3.67 -22.01 -10.09
CA ALA A 95 -4.36 -22.95 -9.22
C ALA A 95 -4.67 -22.31 -7.86
N THR A 96 -3.70 -21.64 -7.25
CA THR A 96 -3.90 -20.87 -6.01
C THR A 96 -4.94 -19.76 -6.21
N LEU A 97 -4.83 -19.00 -7.31
CA LEU A 97 -5.77 -17.94 -7.62
C LEU A 97 -7.21 -18.48 -7.68
N GLN A 98 -7.45 -19.57 -8.40
CA GLN A 98 -8.78 -20.19 -8.54
C GLN A 98 -9.32 -20.73 -7.21
N ASN A 99 -8.47 -21.39 -6.42
CA ASN A 99 -8.89 -22.01 -5.17
C ASN A 99 -9.16 -20.99 -4.05
N LEU A 100 -8.50 -19.83 -4.09
CA LEU A 100 -8.53 -18.85 -3.01
C LEU A 100 -9.19 -17.51 -3.38
N ILE A 101 -9.94 -17.43 -4.50
CA ILE A 101 -10.60 -16.18 -4.95
C ILE A 101 -11.30 -15.42 -3.81
N PRO A 102 -12.16 -16.03 -2.97
CA PRO A 102 -12.87 -15.28 -1.94
C PRO A 102 -11.92 -14.66 -0.91
N VAL A 103 -10.88 -15.40 -0.52
CA VAL A 103 -9.88 -14.95 0.44
C VAL A 103 -9.00 -13.86 -0.15
N ILE A 104 -8.58 -14.00 -1.41
CA ILE A 104 -7.82 -13.01 -2.14
C ILE A 104 -8.60 -11.70 -2.28
N ILE A 105 -9.89 -11.76 -2.65
CA ILE A 105 -10.74 -10.57 -2.75
C ILE A 105 -10.84 -9.86 -1.39
N LEU A 106 -11.09 -10.59 -0.29
CA LEU A 106 -11.16 -9.98 1.03
C LEU A 106 -9.80 -9.38 1.45
N SER A 107 -8.70 -10.09 1.19
CA SER A 107 -7.34 -9.61 1.46
C SER A 107 -7.02 -8.31 0.70
N ILE A 108 -7.41 -8.23 -0.57
CA ILE A 108 -7.29 -7.02 -1.40
C ILE A 108 -8.06 -5.86 -0.77
N LEU A 109 -9.32 -6.07 -0.39
CA LEU A 109 -10.18 -5.03 0.16
C LEU A 109 -9.65 -4.51 1.50
N ILE A 110 -9.25 -5.41 2.40
CA ILE A 110 -8.63 -5.07 3.70
C ILE A 110 -7.33 -4.28 3.48
N GLY A 111 -6.46 -4.76 2.61
CA GLY A 111 -5.21 -4.09 2.28
C GLY A 111 -5.45 -2.69 1.72
N ALA A 112 -6.32 -2.57 0.72
CA ALA A 112 -6.60 -1.31 0.03
C ALA A 112 -7.25 -0.26 0.94
N ILE A 113 -8.11 -0.66 1.88
CA ILE A 113 -8.82 0.28 2.76
C ILE A 113 -7.98 0.71 3.98
N SER A 114 -6.98 -0.07 4.38
CA SER A 114 -6.21 0.14 5.61
C SER A 114 -5.63 1.56 5.76
N ALA A 115 -4.88 2.05 4.76
CA ALA A 115 -4.30 3.39 4.81
C ALA A 115 -5.33 4.52 4.69
N PRO A 116 -6.28 4.50 3.73
CA PRO A 116 -7.38 5.48 3.68
C PRO A 116 -8.15 5.60 5.00
N LEU A 117 -8.43 4.48 5.68
CA LEU A 117 -9.15 4.49 6.94
C LEU A 117 -8.39 5.25 8.02
N VAL A 118 -7.08 4.99 8.17
CA VAL A 118 -6.26 5.70 9.17
C VAL A 118 -6.15 7.20 8.86
N PHE A 119 -5.97 7.58 7.59
CA PHE A 119 -5.98 8.99 7.20
C PHE A 119 -7.30 9.68 7.53
N GLU A 120 -8.43 8.99 7.32
CA GLU A 120 -9.75 9.51 7.61
C GLU A 120 -10.00 9.61 9.12
N SER A 121 -9.58 8.62 9.92
CA SER A 121 -9.63 8.68 11.37
C SER A 121 -8.85 9.88 11.93
N LEU A 122 -7.62 10.11 11.45
CA LEU A 122 -6.83 11.27 11.87
C LEU A 122 -7.50 12.60 11.48
N ARG A 123 -8.13 12.67 10.29
CA ARG A 123 -8.91 13.84 9.88
C ARG A 123 -10.08 14.11 10.83
N GLN A 124 -10.83 13.07 11.19
CA GLN A 124 -11.97 13.19 12.11
C GLN A 124 -11.56 13.63 13.51
N LEU A 125 -10.36 13.23 13.95
CA LEU A 125 -9.75 13.65 15.22
C LEU A 125 -9.12 15.07 15.16
N GLY A 126 -9.32 15.82 14.07
CA GLY A 126 -8.80 17.18 13.93
C GLY A 126 -7.32 17.29 13.49
N ALA A 127 -6.69 16.17 13.11
CA ALA A 127 -5.30 16.09 12.70
C ALA A 127 -5.15 15.59 11.24
N PRO A 128 -5.67 16.33 10.22
CA PRO A 128 -5.64 15.86 8.84
C PRO A 128 -4.21 15.70 8.30
N ALA A 129 -3.84 14.47 7.97
CA ALA A 129 -2.49 14.09 7.52
C ALA A 129 -2.31 14.02 5.98
N TYR A 130 -3.35 14.33 5.20
CA TYR A 130 -3.31 14.31 3.74
C TYR A 130 -2.35 15.37 3.17
N ALA A 131 -1.82 15.11 1.96
CA ALA A 131 -0.97 16.06 1.25
C ALA A 131 -1.71 17.38 1.01
N LYS A 132 -1.01 18.50 1.22
CA LYS A 132 -1.49 19.85 0.94
C LYS A 132 -0.49 20.51 -0.02
N PRO A 133 -0.92 20.94 -1.21
CA PRO A 133 0.04 21.50 -2.13
C PRO A 133 0.60 22.83 -1.61
N GLY A 134 1.89 23.08 -1.87
CA GLY A 134 2.63 24.21 -1.32
C GLY A 134 3.01 24.08 0.16
N SER A 135 2.59 23.01 0.85
CA SER A 135 3.00 22.74 2.24
C SER A 135 4.13 21.70 2.28
N PRO A 136 5.05 21.80 3.26
CA PRO A 136 6.04 20.75 3.49
C PRO A 136 5.37 19.44 3.91
N ILE A 137 6.05 18.32 3.65
CA ILE A 137 5.58 17.00 4.05
C ILE A 137 5.71 16.85 5.57
N ASP A 138 4.59 16.58 6.24
CA ASP A 138 4.62 16.14 7.64
C ASP A 138 4.99 14.66 7.72
N TRP A 139 6.29 14.41 7.86
CA TRP A 139 6.82 13.05 7.98
C TRP A 139 6.32 12.33 9.22
N ARG A 140 6.09 13.03 10.33
CA ARG A 140 5.63 12.40 11.57
C ARG A 140 4.23 11.83 11.38
N ALA A 141 3.33 12.63 10.79
CA ALA A 141 1.99 12.16 10.46
C ALA A 141 2.02 10.98 9.48
N LEU A 142 2.88 11.03 8.45
CA LEU A 142 2.98 9.96 7.46
C LEU A 142 3.57 8.66 8.05
N TYR A 143 4.52 8.76 8.98
CA TYR A 143 5.02 7.61 9.74
C TYR A 143 3.92 6.97 10.59
N THR A 144 3.15 7.78 11.31
CA THR A 144 2.01 7.30 12.10
C THR A 144 1.03 6.55 11.21
N VAL A 145 0.67 7.11 10.05
CA VAL A 145 -0.24 6.43 9.12
C VAL A 145 0.38 5.13 8.60
N GLY A 146 1.64 5.13 8.19
CA GLY A 146 2.31 3.93 7.67
C GLY A 146 2.33 2.77 8.67
N ILE A 147 2.63 3.06 9.94
CA ILE A 147 2.68 2.05 11.01
C ILE A 147 1.27 1.60 11.41
N VAL A 148 0.34 2.52 11.66
CA VAL A 148 -1.01 2.17 12.13
C VAL A 148 -1.80 1.44 11.04
N SER A 149 -1.64 1.83 9.77
CA SER A 149 -2.29 1.12 8.65
C SER A 149 -1.70 -0.27 8.44
N SER A 150 -0.41 -0.47 8.71
CA SER A 150 0.23 -1.78 8.70
C SER A 150 -0.34 -2.71 9.79
N LEU A 151 -0.53 -2.18 11.01
CA LEU A 151 -1.19 -2.93 12.10
C LEU A 151 -2.65 -3.27 11.75
N LEU A 152 -3.39 -2.30 11.21
CA LEU A 152 -4.77 -2.49 10.79
C LEU A 152 -4.89 -3.54 9.67
N ASN A 153 -4.00 -3.47 8.66
CA ASN A 153 -3.90 -4.47 7.61
C ASN A 153 -3.62 -5.84 8.23
N SER A 154 -2.60 -5.96 9.07
CA SER A 154 -2.19 -7.22 9.70
C SER A 154 -3.31 -7.87 10.51
N VAL A 155 -4.03 -7.10 11.33
CA VAL A 155 -5.20 -7.59 12.08
C VAL A 155 -6.31 -8.05 11.12
N GLY A 156 -6.60 -7.28 10.06
CA GLY A 156 -7.58 -7.69 9.06
C GLY A 156 -7.18 -8.97 8.34
N GLN A 157 -5.90 -9.14 8.01
CA GLN A 157 -5.38 -10.36 7.37
C GLN A 157 -5.47 -11.57 8.30
N MET A 158 -5.26 -11.41 9.61
CA MET A 158 -5.50 -12.50 10.57
C MET A 158 -6.94 -13.03 10.47
N PHE A 159 -7.94 -12.16 10.39
CA PHE A 159 -9.33 -12.58 10.24
C PHE A 159 -9.61 -13.19 8.87
N VAL A 160 -8.98 -12.67 7.81
CA VAL A 160 -9.12 -13.21 6.44
C VAL A 160 -8.58 -14.65 6.35
N PHE A 161 -7.48 -14.95 7.05
CA PHE A 161 -6.83 -16.26 7.04
C PHE A 161 -7.18 -17.15 8.25
N ASP A 162 -8.08 -16.72 9.15
CA ASP A 162 -8.35 -17.38 10.44
C ASP A 162 -8.70 -18.87 10.30
N SER A 163 -9.53 -19.22 9.31
CA SER A 163 -9.92 -20.61 9.05
C SER A 163 -8.83 -21.47 8.40
N MET A 164 -7.71 -20.85 7.99
CA MET A 164 -6.62 -21.49 7.24
C MET A 164 -5.36 -21.68 8.07
N VAL A 165 -5.24 -21.03 9.23
CA VAL A 165 -4.03 -21.09 10.06
C VAL A 165 -4.34 -21.42 11.51
N SER A 166 -3.37 -22.04 12.19
CA SER A 166 -3.43 -22.21 13.64
C SER A 166 -3.29 -20.86 14.35
N PRO A 167 -3.63 -20.76 15.65
CA PRO A 167 -3.42 -19.53 16.43
C PRO A 167 -1.97 -19.03 16.43
N ALA A 168 -0.99 -19.94 16.43
CA ALA A 168 0.42 -19.60 16.29
C ALA A 168 0.73 -19.04 14.89
N GLY A 169 0.13 -19.60 13.84
CA GLY A 169 0.21 -19.09 12.48
C GLY A 169 -0.41 -17.69 12.34
N ALA A 170 -1.52 -17.41 13.02
CA ALA A 170 -2.14 -16.08 13.02
C ALA A 170 -1.23 -15.00 13.63
N MET A 171 -0.55 -15.33 14.73
CA MET A 171 0.45 -14.42 15.34
C MET A 171 1.65 -14.19 14.43
N LEU A 172 2.06 -15.22 13.68
CA LEU A 172 3.13 -15.11 12.70
C LEU A 172 2.71 -14.24 11.51
N ILE A 173 1.48 -14.40 10.98
CA ILE A 173 0.90 -13.53 9.95
C ILE A 173 0.94 -12.08 10.41
N LEU A 174 0.43 -11.78 11.61
CA LEU A 174 0.45 -10.41 12.14
C LEU A 174 1.86 -9.83 12.14
N SER A 175 2.83 -10.61 12.60
CA SER A 175 4.22 -10.18 12.74
C SER A 175 4.87 -9.91 11.38
N ILE A 176 4.79 -10.87 10.45
CA ILE A 176 5.44 -10.76 9.13
C ILE A 176 4.77 -9.66 8.30
N TYR A 177 3.44 -9.57 8.29
CA TYR A 177 2.76 -8.48 7.60
C TYR A 177 3.13 -7.13 8.19
N THR A 178 3.16 -6.99 9.52
CA THR A 178 3.51 -5.71 10.16
C THR A 178 4.92 -5.27 9.80
N ILE A 179 5.90 -6.18 9.94
CA ILE A 179 7.30 -5.91 9.63
C ILE A 179 7.48 -5.61 8.14
N GLY A 180 6.89 -6.44 7.29
CA GLY A 180 6.94 -6.34 5.84
C GLY A 180 6.39 -5.02 5.31
N ASP A 181 5.23 -4.63 5.80
CA ASP A 181 4.56 -3.38 5.46
C ASP A 181 5.39 -2.18 5.94
N ILE A 182 5.89 -2.18 7.18
CA ILE A 182 6.72 -1.09 7.71
C ILE A 182 7.97 -0.91 6.84
N PHE A 183 8.71 -1.98 6.56
CA PHE A 183 9.90 -1.88 5.70
C PHE A 183 9.55 -1.47 4.26
N GLY A 184 8.44 -1.98 3.73
CA GLY A 184 7.93 -1.59 2.41
C GLY A 184 7.62 -0.10 2.33
N PHE A 185 6.95 0.44 3.35
CA PHE A 185 6.68 1.87 3.47
C PHE A 185 7.96 2.69 3.57
N LEU A 186 8.91 2.29 4.40
CA LEU A 186 10.20 2.97 4.52
C LEU A 186 10.95 2.99 3.19
N ALA A 187 10.97 1.89 2.44
CA ALA A 187 11.62 1.80 1.15
C ALA A 187 10.99 2.76 0.12
N VAL A 188 9.66 2.70 -0.06
CA VAL A 188 8.93 3.57 -1.01
C VAL A 188 9.09 5.04 -0.64
N LYS A 189 9.04 5.38 0.65
CA LYS A 189 9.33 6.74 1.13
C LYS A 189 10.72 7.20 0.69
N ASN A 190 11.75 6.38 0.91
CA ASN A 190 13.13 6.76 0.60
C ASN A 190 13.33 6.92 -0.91
N ILE A 191 12.71 6.07 -1.72
CA ILE A 191 12.68 6.20 -3.18
C ILE A 191 12.04 7.53 -3.59
N LEU A 192 10.88 7.88 -3.02
CA LEU A 192 10.19 9.15 -3.29
C LEU A 192 11.09 10.36 -2.96
N LEU A 193 11.76 10.33 -1.81
CA LEU A 193 12.72 11.37 -1.41
C LEU A 193 13.89 11.49 -2.39
N TRP A 194 14.41 10.36 -2.86
CA TRP A 194 15.51 10.32 -3.82
C TRP A 194 15.09 10.91 -5.17
N ILE A 195 13.94 10.50 -5.69
CA ILE A 195 13.37 11.04 -6.93
C ILE A 195 13.15 12.56 -6.80
N HIS A 196 12.57 13.02 -5.69
CA HIS A 196 12.34 14.45 -5.47
C HIS A 196 13.66 15.23 -5.52
N LYS A 197 14.71 14.75 -4.86
CA LYS A 197 16.05 15.37 -4.88
C LYS A 197 16.71 15.38 -6.25
N LEU A 198 16.41 14.41 -7.11
CA LEU A 198 16.95 14.37 -8.47
C LEU A 198 16.27 15.38 -9.40
N VAL A 199 14.95 15.55 -9.24
CA VAL A 199 14.14 16.46 -10.09
C VAL A 199 14.24 17.91 -9.64
N SER A 200 14.60 18.18 -8.37
CA SER A 200 14.76 19.54 -7.84
C SER A 200 16.17 20.13 -7.97
N ARG A 201 17.09 19.41 -8.64
CA ARG A 201 18.41 19.91 -9.07
C ARG A 201 18.29 20.57 -10.44
#